data_AF-A0A195CAM7-F1
#
_entry.id   AF-A0A195CAM7-F1
#
_cell.length_a   1.000
_cell.length_b   1.000
_cell.length_c   1.000
_cell.angle_alpha   90.00
_cell.angle_beta   90.00
_cell.angle_gamma   90.00
#
_symmetry.space_group_name_H-M   'P 1'
#
loop_
_entity.id
_entity.type
_entity.pdbx_description
1 polymer ?
#
loop_
_entity_poly.entity_id
_entity_poly.type
_entity_poly.pdbx_seq_one_letter_code
_entity_poly.pdbx_strand_id
1 'polypeptide(L)'
;MSEDYQHACERAELLGLPKPSEEEWRQSQAANENRRCDDDDGALQDLDYVDEAAGRIGGGLDELNSILSTTQKKLNRFKTVCGSLGTLLKVKVNSRGGTPRHKPEEPNPDAGKQENQQEKPESMVDEVMTVETSNVTITDIADQPANSGAQQLDLSLKMRSHLDKLDSLVTKAENAQYSMQHQTKQMKQILKK
;
A
#
# COMPACT_ATOMS: atom_id res chain seq x y z
N MET A 1 11.11 -7.45 -54.81
CA MET A 1 10.44 -8.16 -53.71
C MET A 1 10.61 -7.32 -52.46
N SER A 2 9.56 -7.15 -51.66
CA SER A 2 9.65 -6.40 -50.40
C SER A 2 10.46 -7.19 -49.37
N GLU A 3 11.32 -6.53 -48.59
CA GLU A 3 12.11 -7.15 -47.51
C GLU A 3 11.19 -7.81 -46.47
N ASP A 4 10.06 -7.18 -46.17
CA ASP A 4 9.04 -7.71 -45.24
C ASP A 4 8.42 -9.03 -45.69
N TYR A 5 8.23 -9.21 -47.00
CA TYR A 5 7.71 -10.46 -47.57
C TYR A 5 8.74 -11.58 -47.49
N GLN A 6 10.03 -11.27 -47.71
CA GLN A 6 11.11 -12.23 -47.56
C GLN A 6 11.20 -12.73 -46.11
N HIS A 7 11.13 -11.83 -45.13
CA HIS A 7 11.08 -12.21 -43.72
C HIS A 7 9.85 -13.04 -43.36
N ALA A 8 8.70 -12.77 -43.98
CA ALA A 8 7.51 -13.60 -43.79
C ALA A 8 7.71 -15.02 -44.33
N CYS A 9 8.36 -15.17 -45.48
CA CYS A 9 8.71 -16.47 -46.05
C CYS A 9 9.73 -17.23 -45.18
N GLU A 10 10.79 -16.56 -44.70
CA GLU A 10 11.79 -17.14 -43.80
C GLU A 10 11.15 -17.63 -42.49
N ARG A 11 10.24 -16.83 -41.93
CA ARG A 11 9.48 -17.20 -40.73
C ARG A 11 8.60 -18.42 -40.97
N ALA A 12 7.91 -18.48 -42.11
CA ALA A 12 7.07 -19.64 -42.46
C ALA A 12 7.92 -20.91 -42.58
N GLU A 13 9.11 -20.80 -43.19
CA GLU A 13 10.07 -21.90 -43.31
C GLU A 13 10.55 -22.39 -41.93
N LEU A 14 10.91 -21.48 -41.03
CA LEU A 14 11.33 -21.82 -39.67
C LEU A 14 10.23 -22.52 -38.86
N LEU A 15 8.96 -22.13 -39.10
CA LEU A 15 7.79 -22.70 -38.43
C LEU A 15 7.27 -23.98 -39.12
N GLY A 16 7.86 -24.39 -40.24
CA GLY A 16 7.39 -25.53 -41.04
C GLY A 16 6.02 -25.30 -41.71
N LEU A 17 5.63 -24.03 -41.90
CA LEU A 17 4.40 -23.62 -42.55
C LEU A 17 4.60 -23.40 -44.06
N PRO A 18 3.55 -23.56 -44.88
CA PRO A 18 3.65 -23.24 -46.31
C PRO A 18 4.00 -21.76 -46.52
N LYS A 19 4.86 -21.48 -47.51
CA LYS A 19 5.23 -20.11 -47.86
C LYS A 19 3.97 -19.36 -48.32
N PRO A 20 3.63 -18.22 -47.69
CA PRO A 20 2.46 -17.44 -48.09
C PRO A 20 2.65 -16.90 -49.50
N SER A 21 1.58 -16.77 -50.28
CA SER A 21 1.67 -16.07 -51.56
C SER A 21 1.77 -14.56 -51.33
N GLU A 22 2.47 -13.85 -52.23
CA GLU A 22 2.70 -12.41 -52.08
C GLU A 22 1.40 -11.59 -52.05
N GLU A 23 0.41 -12.00 -52.84
CA GLU A 23 -0.90 -11.35 -52.89
C GLU A 23 -1.71 -11.58 -51.61
N GLU A 24 -1.77 -12.82 -51.10
CA GLU A 24 -2.44 -13.13 -49.84
C GLU A 24 -1.73 -12.49 -48.65
N TRP A 25 -0.40 -12.42 -48.67
CA TRP A 25 0.39 -11.76 -47.63
C TRP A 25 0.08 -10.26 -47.59
N ARG A 26 0.04 -9.61 -48.75
CA ARG A 26 -0.27 -8.18 -48.85
C ARG A 26 -1.71 -7.89 -48.41
N GLN A 27 -2.66 -8.74 -48.78
CA GLN A 27 -4.05 -8.64 -48.31
C GLN A 27 -4.14 -8.87 -46.79
N SER A 28 -3.39 -9.83 -46.26
CA SER A 28 -3.32 -10.10 -44.82
C SER A 28 -2.71 -8.95 -44.04
N GLN A 29 -1.69 -8.29 -44.60
CA GLN A 29 -1.07 -7.11 -44.00
C GLN A 29 -2.04 -5.93 -43.97
N ALA A 30 -2.73 -5.65 -45.08
CA ALA A 30 -3.73 -4.58 -45.14
C ALA A 30 -4.92 -4.85 -44.17
N ALA A 31 -5.36 -6.10 -44.06
CA ALA A 31 -6.41 -6.49 -43.12
C ALA A 31 -5.96 -6.42 -41.65
N ASN A 32 -4.70 -6.78 -41.37
CA ASN A 32 -4.10 -6.73 -40.03
C ASN A 32 -3.85 -5.29 -39.59
N GLU A 33 -3.40 -4.41 -40.48
CA GLU A 33 -3.24 -2.98 -40.21
C GLU A 33 -4.59 -2.33 -39.86
N ASN A 34 -5.64 -2.65 -40.62
CA ASN A 34 -6.98 -2.12 -40.33
C ASN A 34 -7.56 -2.65 -39.01
N ARG A 35 -7.25 -3.89 -38.61
CA ARG A 35 -7.68 -4.44 -37.30
C ARG A 35 -6.92 -3.85 -36.12
N ARG A 36 -5.61 -3.62 -36.27
CA ARG A 36 -4.79 -3.03 -35.20
C ARG A 36 -5.25 -1.63 -34.81
N CYS A 37 -5.63 -0.81 -35.79
CA CYS A 37 -6.14 0.53 -35.53
C CYS A 37 -7.45 0.54 -34.72
N ASP A 38 -8.36 -0.41 -34.95
CA ASP A 38 -9.64 -0.48 -34.21
C ASP A 38 -9.47 -1.10 -32.80
N ASP A 39 -8.63 -2.14 -32.67
CA ASP A 39 -8.45 -2.85 -31.38
C ASP A 39 -7.63 -2.03 -30.36
N ASP A 40 -6.60 -1.28 -30.81
CA ASP A 40 -5.76 -0.48 -29.92
C ASP A 40 -6.52 0.74 -29.34
N ASP A 41 -7.44 1.33 -30.10
CA ASP A 41 -8.29 2.45 -29.63
C ASP A 41 -9.25 2.02 -28.51
N GLY A 42 -9.87 0.84 -28.66
CA GLY A 42 -10.73 0.25 -27.63
C GLY A 42 -9.97 -0.07 -26.34
N ALA A 43 -8.74 -0.59 -26.45
CA ALA A 43 -7.90 -0.87 -25.29
C ALA A 43 -7.47 0.42 -24.56
N LEU A 44 -7.19 1.50 -25.29
CA LEU A 44 -6.83 2.79 -24.69
C LEU A 44 -8.00 3.41 -23.91
N GLN A 45 -9.22 3.29 -24.44
CA GLN A 45 -10.43 3.80 -23.78
C GLN A 45 -10.79 3.02 -22.50
N ASP A 46 -10.60 1.71 -22.49
CA ASP A 46 -10.78 0.89 -21.28
C ASP A 46 -9.77 1.27 -20.18
N LEU A 47 -8.52 1.53 -20.57
CA LEU A 47 -7.49 2.01 -19.64
C LEU A 47 -7.85 3.36 -19.00
N ASP A 48 -8.39 4.32 -19.76
CA ASP A 48 -8.82 5.60 -19.19
C ASP A 48 -9.95 5.43 -18.16
N TYR A 49 -10.94 4.59 -18.46
CA TYR A 49 -12.01 4.29 -17.51
C TYR A 49 -11.47 3.67 -16.21
N VAL A 50 -10.50 2.75 -16.33
CA VAL A 50 -9.82 2.15 -15.18
C VAL A 50 -9.04 3.20 -14.40
N ASP A 51 -8.42 4.17 -15.06
CA ASP A 51 -7.64 5.23 -14.39
C ASP A 51 -8.52 6.11 -13.50
N GLU A 52 -9.66 6.54 -14.03
CA GLU A 52 -10.64 7.34 -13.30
C GLU A 52 -11.20 6.58 -12.08
N ALA A 53 -11.56 5.31 -12.28
CA ALA A 53 -12.02 4.44 -11.20
C ALA A 53 -10.94 4.27 -10.11
N ALA A 54 -9.69 4.03 -10.51
CA ALA A 54 -8.55 3.92 -9.61
C ALA A 54 -8.28 5.24 -8.87
N GLY A 55 -8.46 6.39 -9.53
CA GLY A 55 -8.33 7.72 -8.91
C GLY A 55 -9.38 7.95 -7.81
N ARG A 56 -10.64 7.62 -8.09
CA ARG A 56 -11.72 7.70 -7.09
C ARG A 56 -11.47 6.80 -5.89
N ILE A 57 -11.05 5.56 -6.12
CA ILE A 57 -10.72 4.60 -5.05
C ILE A 57 -9.50 5.08 -4.25
N GLY A 58 -8.47 5.60 -4.92
CA GLY A 58 -7.27 6.13 -4.28
C GLY A 58 -7.55 7.30 -3.36
N GLY A 59 -8.34 8.27 -3.81
CA GLY A 59 -8.76 9.41 -2.98
C GLY A 59 -9.57 8.97 -1.76
N GLY A 60 -10.49 8.01 -1.93
CA GLY A 60 -11.24 7.43 -0.81
C GLY A 60 -10.36 6.70 0.20
N LEU A 61 -9.34 5.97 -0.27
CA LEU A 61 -8.37 5.30 0.60
C LEU A 61 -7.45 6.29 1.33
N ASP A 62 -7.07 7.40 0.71
CA ASP A 62 -6.27 8.45 1.36
C ASP A 62 -7.06 9.14 2.47
N GLU A 63 -8.33 9.45 2.21
CA GLU A 63 -9.23 10.01 3.22
C GLU A 63 -9.44 9.01 4.37
N LEU A 64 -9.66 7.72 4.07
CA LEU A 64 -9.79 6.68 5.07
C LEU A 64 -8.54 6.57 5.94
N ASN A 65 -7.35 6.55 5.35
CA ASN A 65 -6.09 6.52 6.09
C ASN A 65 -5.90 7.78 6.96
N SER A 66 -6.33 8.95 6.49
CA SER A 66 -6.33 10.20 7.28
C SER A 66 -7.29 10.13 8.48
N ILE A 67 -8.50 9.62 8.28
CA ILE A 67 -9.49 9.40 9.35
C ILE A 67 -8.96 8.40 10.38
N LEU A 68 -8.36 7.31 9.93
CA LEU A 68 -7.77 6.30 10.82
C LEU A 68 -6.61 6.86 11.62
N SER A 69 -5.74 7.66 11.00
CA SER A 69 -4.65 8.36 11.70
C SER A 69 -5.19 9.30 12.78
N THR A 70 -6.24 10.07 12.46
CA THR A 70 -6.91 10.95 13.41
C THR A 70 -7.59 10.17 14.54
N THR A 71 -8.19 9.02 14.23
CA THR A 71 -8.85 8.14 15.20
C THR A 71 -7.84 7.53 16.16
N GLN A 72 -6.68 7.07 15.69
CA GLN A 72 -5.61 6.58 16.56
C GLN A 72 -5.10 7.69 17.50
N LYS A 73 -4.93 8.93 17.01
CA LYS A 73 -4.57 10.08 17.86
C LYS A 73 -5.61 10.33 18.96
N LYS A 74 -6.90 10.30 18.61
CA LYS A 74 -7.99 10.45 19.59
C LYS A 74 -8.01 9.31 20.61
N LEU A 75 -7.78 8.09 20.16
CA LEU A 75 -7.73 6.90 21.01
C LEU A 75 -6.56 6.93 21.99
N ASN A 76 -5.39 7.37 21.53
CA ASN A 76 -4.22 7.58 22.39
C ASN A 76 -4.50 8.66 23.45
N ARG A 77 -5.10 9.79 23.05
CA ARG A 77 -5.52 10.84 24.00
C ARG A 77 -6.53 10.31 25.02
N PHE A 78 -7.50 9.53 24.57
CA PHE A 78 -8.49 8.90 25.46
C PHE A 78 -7.78 8.00 26.48
N LYS A 79 -6.89 7.10 26.03
CA LYS A 79 -6.09 6.23 26.91
C LYS A 79 -5.30 7.02 27.96
N THR A 80 -4.67 8.13 27.57
CA THR A 80 -3.92 8.99 28.51
C THR A 80 -4.85 9.69 29.52
N VAL A 81 -5.96 10.25 29.07
CA VAL A 81 -6.89 11.00 29.93
C VAL A 81 -7.65 10.07 30.89
N CYS A 82 -8.20 8.96 30.42
CA CYS A 82 -8.91 8.00 31.27
C CYS A 82 -7.97 7.11 32.09
N GLY A 83 -6.76 6.85 31.61
CA GLY A 83 -5.72 6.14 32.35
C GLY A 83 -5.23 6.94 33.55
N SER A 84 -5.07 8.27 33.40
CA SER A 84 -4.78 9.19 34.50
C SER A 84 -5.87 9.17 35.58
N LEU A 85 -7.16 9.18 35.18
CA LEU A 85 -8.29 9.10 36.12
C LEU A 85 -8.32 7.78 36.92
N GLY A 86 -7.94 6.65 36.32
CA GLY A 86 -7.82 5.37 37.03
C GLY A 86 -6.73 5.38 38.12
N THR A 87 -5.63 6.10 37.88
CA THR A 87 -4.56 6.28 38.89
C THR A 87 -4.99 7.24 39.99
N LEU A 88 -5.69 8.34 39.67
CA LEU A 88 -6.22 9.26 40.68
C LEU A 88 -7.31 8.65 41.56
N LEU A 89 -8.16 7.76 41.02
CA LEU A 89 -9.14 7.03 41.84
C LEU A 89 -8.47 6.01 42.79
N LYS A 90 -7.32 5.44 42.42
CA LYS A 90 -6.54 4.57 43.32
C LYS A 90 -5.84 5.32 44.45
N VAL A 91 -5.51 6.61 44.28
CA VAL A 91 -4.81 7.40 45.32
C VAL A 91 -5.76 7.84 46.45
N LYS A 92 -7.09 7.82 46.25
CA LYS A 92 -8.08 8.28 47.22
C LYS A 92 -8.76 7.16 48.03
N VAL A 93 -8.01 6.30 48.72
CA VAL A 93 -8.59 5.55 49.87
C VAL A 93 -7.60 5.18 50.99
N ASN A 94 -6.33 5.56 50.96
CA ASN A 94 -5.39 5.24 52.06
C ASN A 94 -5.18 6.36 53.09
N SER A 95 -5.90 7.48 53.00
CA SER A 95 -5.82 8.56 54.00
C SER A 95 -7.01 8.54 54.95
N ARG A 96 -7.15 7.50 55.78
CA ARG A 96 -7.93 7.60 57.02
C ARG A 96 -7.33 6.71 58.11
N GLY A 97 -6.26 7.20 58.72
CA GLY A 97 -5.64 6.61 59.89
C GLY A 97 -4.32 7.30 60.21
N GLY A 98 -4.37 8.52 60.74
CA GLY A 98 -3.17 9.31 61.03
C GLY A 98 -3.37 10.30 62.16
N THR A 99 -3.47 9.80 63.39
CA THR A 99 -2.95 10.55 64.55
C THR A 99 -1.43 10.40 64.58
N PRO A 100 -0.64 11.49 64.71
CA PRO A 100 0.81 11.40 64.67
C PRO A 100 1.39 11.15 66.06
N ARG A 101 2.10 10.03 66.25
CA ARG A 101 3.16 9.92 67.27
C ARG A 101 4.30 8.99 66.84
N HIS A 102 5.47 9.61 66.73
CA HIS A 102 6.84 9.14 67.04
C HIS A 102 7.43 7.86 66.39
N LYS A 103 8.58 8.07 65.72
CA LYS A 103 9.62 7.17 65.16
C LYS A 103 10.44 6.40 66.26
N PRO A 104 11.44 5.53 65.95
CA PRO A 104 11.51 4.34 65.06
C PRO A 104 12.26 3.13 65.71
N GLU A 105 12.00 1.88 65.31
CA GLU A 105 12.96 0.77 65.55
C GLU A 105 12.75 -0.37 64.54
N GLU A 106 13.82 -0.71 63.80
CA GLU A 106 14.02 -1.97 63.05
C GLU A 106 14.88 -2.90 63.94
N PRO A 107 14.91 -4.25 63.82
CA PRO A 107 14.96 -5.01 62.54
C PRO A 107 14.22 -6.37 62.48
N ASN A 108 14.13 -6.87 61.24
CA ASN A 108 13.63 -8.17 60.77
C ASN A 108 14.40 -9.38 61.38
N PRO A 109 13.91 -10.65 61.38
CA PRO A 109 13.94 -11.46 60.14
C PRO A 109 12.88 -12.60 59.99
N ASP A 110 12.80 -13.12 58.76
CA ASP A 110 12.45 -14.50 58.36
C ASP A 110 10.95 -14.92 58.48
N ALA A 111 10.26 -15.52 57.51
CA ALA A 111 10.71 -16.35 56.40
C ALA A 111 9.67 -16.43 55.25
N GLY A 112 10.19 -16.46 54.00
CA GLY A 112 9.72 -17.24 52.84
C GLY A 112 8.39 -16.91 52.17
N LYS A 113 8.19 -17.01 50.85
CA LYS A 113 8.99 -17.49 49.70
C LYS A 113 8.29 -17.03 48.42
N GLN A 114 9.09 -16.73 47.38
CA GLN A 114 8.88 -17.03 45.93
C GLN A 114 7.63 -16.43 45.25
N GLU A 115 7.65 -15.84 44.05
CA GLU A 115 8.46 -15.96 42.83
C GLU A 115 8.19 -14.68 41.99
N ASN A 116 9.21 -13.96 41.53
CA ASN A 116 9.72 -14.02 40.15
C ASN A 116 8.65 -13.79 39.06
N GLN A 117 8.58 -12.56 38.54
CA GLN A 117 8.77 -12.32 37.11
C GLN A 117 9.05 -10.85 36.80
N GLN A 118 10.21 -10.71 36.19
CA GLN A 118 10.90 -9.55 35.68
C GLN A 118 10.27 -9.10 34.36
N GLU A 119 9.58 -7.96 34.35
CA GLU A 119 9.26 -7.26 33.10
C GLU A 119 10.09 -5.99 32.98
N LYS A 120 11.04 -6.10 32.06
CA LYS A 120 11.95 -5.12 31.52
C LYS A 120 11.16 -3.94 30.92
N PRO A 121 11.56 -2.67 31.14
CA PRO A 121 10.95 -1.54 30.44
C PRO A 121 11.39 -1.58 28.98
N GLU A 122 10.44 -1.76 28.07
CA GLU A 122 10.67 -1.72 26.63
C GLU A 122 11.04 -0.30 26.20
N SER A 123 12.12 -0.22 25.43
CA SER A 123 12.73 1.01 24.93
C SER A 123 11.77 1.79 24.05
N MET A 124 11.62 3.07 24.37
CA MET A 124 11.15 4.08 23.43
C MET A 124 12.13 4.14 22.25
N VAL A 125 11.70 3.68 21.08
CA VAL A 125 12.24 4.16 19.80
C VAL A 125 11.04 4.46 18.92
N ASP A 126 10.63 5.72 18.99
CA ASP A 126 9.72 6.38 18.07
C ASP A 126 10.50 6.55 16.76
N GLU A 127 10.42 5.55 15.88
CA GLU A 127 10.99 5.66 14.55
C GLU A 127 9.87 6.11 13.59
N VAL A 128 9.83 7.42 13.39
CA VAL A 128 9.11 8.08 12.30
C VAL A 128 9.71 7.56 10.98
N MET A 129 9.08 6.55 10.38
CA MET A 129 9.31 6.20 8.98
C MET A 129 8.46 7.12 8.09
N THR A 130 8.98 8.30 7.76
CA THR A 130 8.54 9.06 6.59
C THR A 130 9.43 8.65 5.42
N VAL A 131 8.93 7.74 4.58
CA VAL A 131 9.56 7.45 3.28
C VAL A 131 9.18 8.56 2.31
N GLU A 132 10.13 9.45 2.05
CA GLU A 132 10.04 10.44 0.98
C GLU A 132 10.15 9.74 -0.38
N THR A 133 9.06 9.76 -1.16
CA THR A 133 9.05 9.30 -2.54
C THR A 133 9.67 10.37 -3.44
N SER A 134 10.95 10.23 -3.75
CA SER A 134 11.64 11.05 -4.74
C SER A 134 11.26 10.60 -6.15
N ASN A 135 10.61 11.49 -6.90
CA ASN A 135 10.26 11.31 -8.31
C ASN A 135 11.49 11.58 -9.20
N VAL A 136 12.21 10.51 -9.56
CA VAL A 136 13.27 10.63 -10.57
C VAL A 136 12.63 10.66 -11.96
N THR A 137 12.50 11.86 -12.51
CA THR A 137 12.23 12.07 -13.94
C THR A 137 13.52 11.79 -14.72
N ILE A 138 13.59 10.64 -15.40
CA ILE A 138 14.58 10.43 -16.47
C ILE A 138 13.87 10.72 -17.80
N THR A 139 14.13 11.90 -18.34
CA THR A 139 13.98 12.18 -19.76
C THR A 139 15.19 11.61 -20.48
N ASP A 140 14.99 10.69 -21.42
CA ASP A 140 15.89 10.61 -22.56
C ASP A 140 15.12 10.21 -23.82
N ILE A 141 15.33 11.01 -24.86
CA ILE A 141 14.71 10.94 -26.18
C ILE A 141 15.77 10.39 -27.13
N ALA A 142 15.50 9.28 -27.82
CA ALA A 142 16.11 9.00 -29.12
C ALA A 142 15.34 7.94 -29.92
N ASP A 143 14.92 8.38 -31.12
CA ASP A 143 14.75 7.67 -32.38
C ASP A 143 13.62 6.65 -32.61
N GLN A 144 12.72 7.05 -33.52
CA GLN A 144 11.73 6.22 -34.22
C GLN A 144 12.39 5.24 -35.22
N PRO A 145 11.72 4.12 -35.53
CA PRO A 145 10.96 4.06 -36.78
C PRO A 145 9.56 3.43 -36.64
N ALA A 146 8.66 3.84 -37.54
CA ALA A 146 7.31 3.33 -37.79
C ALA A 146 6.22 3.70 -36.75
N ASN A 147 5.18 4.41 -37.21
CA ASN A 147 4.05 4.94 -36.43
C ASN A 147 3.25 3.89 -35.64
N SER A 148 3.46 2.59 -35.87
CA SER A 148 2.86 1.49 -35.10
C SER A 148 3.68 1.09 -33.86
N GLY A 149 4.98 1.40 -33.79
CA GLY A 149 5.81 1.16 -32.60
C GLY A 149 5.61 2.21 -31.51
N ALA A 150 5.32 3.46 -31.89
CA ALA A 150 5.12 4.56 -30.95
C ALA A 150 3.87 4.36 -30.06
N GLN A 151 2.76 3.89 -30.65
CA GLN A 151 1.52 3.59 -29.92
C GLN A 151 1.69 2.37 -28.99
N GLN A 152 2.43 1.35 -29.44
CA GLN A 152 2.70 0.17 -28.63
C GLN A 152 3.59 0.48 -27.41
N LEU A 153 4.59 1.36 -27.59
CA LEU A 153 5.42 1.83 -26.48
C LEU A 153 4.62 2.67 -25.49
N ASP A 154 3.76 3.56 -25.98
CA ASP A 154 2.89 4.38 -25.12
C ASP A 154 1.90 3.52 -24.31
N LEU A 155 1.26 2.53 -24.95
CA LEU A 155 0.39 1.56 -24.28
C LEU A 155 1.14 0.81 -23.18
N SER A 156 2.35 0.33 -23.48
CA SER A 156 3.16 -0.41 -22.50
C SER A 156 3.57 0.46 -21.30
N LEU A 157 3.85 1.74 -21.53
CA LEU A 157 4.20 2.70 -20.48
C LEU A 157 2.98 3.06 -19.63
N LYS A 158 1.82 3.27 -20.25
CA LYS A 158 0.54 3.47 -19.57
C LYS A 158 0.18 2.25 -18.71
N MET A 159 0.27 1.04 -19.26
CA MET A 159 0.04 -0.21 -18.52
C MET A 159 0.94 -0.32 -17.28
N ARG A 160 2.23 0.04 -17.39
CA ARG A 160 3.15 0.05 -16.25
C ARG A 160 2.74 1.05 -15.17
N SER A 161 2.40 2.28 -15.55
CA SER A 161 1.91 3.29 -14.60
C SER A 161 0.64 2.85 -13.88
N HIS A 162 -0.26 2.16 -14.58
CA HIS A 162 -1.46 1.59 -13.97
C HIS A 162 -1.14 0.49 -12.96
N LEU A 163 -0.15 -0.37 -13.24
CA LEU A 163 0.31 -1.37 -12.28
C LEU A 163 0.91 -0.73 -11.03
N ASP A 164 1.74 0.30 -11.18
CA ASP A 164 2.30 1.05 -10.05
C ASP A 164 1.18 1.71 -9.21
N LYS A 165 0.14 2.24 -9.87
CA LYS A 165 -1.05 2.80 -9.20
C LYS A 165 -1.82 1.72 -8.45
N LEU A 166 -2.01 0.54 -9.02
CA LEU A 166 -2.66 -0.58 -8.36
C LEU A 166 -1.88 -1.04 -7.12
N ASP A 167 -0.56 -1.15 -7.20
CA ASP A 167 0.29 -1.50 -6.05
C ASP A 167 0.16 -0.48 -4.91
N SER A 168 0.12 0.81 -5.26
CA SER A 168 -0.16 1.89 -4.29
C SER A 168 -1.54 1.73 -3.65
N LEU A 169 -2.58 1.43 -4.44
CA LEU A 169 -3.93 1.19 -3.92
C LEU A 169 -3.99 -0.01 -2.97
N VAL A 170 -3.33 -1.11 -3.32
CA VAL A 170 -3.24 -2.31 -2.47
C VAL A 170 -2.58 -1.95 -1.15
N THR A 171 -1.41 -1.31 -1.18
CA THR A 171 -0.69 -0.89 0.02
C THR A 171 -1.55 0.02 0.92
N LYS A 172 -2.24 1.00 0.33
CA LYS A 172 -3.14 1.91 1.07
C LYS A 172 -4.31 1.17 1.70
N ALA A 173 -4.89 0.20 0.99
CA ALA A 173 -6.01 -0.61 1.48
C ALA A 173 -5.58 -1.54 2.63
N GLU A 174 -4.42 -2.17 2.51
CA GLU A 174 -3.86 -3.03 3.56
C GLU A 174 -3.57 -2.25 4.84
N ASN A 175 -2.96 -1.07 4.72
CA ASN A 175 -2.72 -0.20 5.86
C ASN A 175 -4.02 0.23 6.54
N ALA A 176 -5.04 0.60 5.76
CA ALA A 176 -6.35 0.97 6.28
C ALA A 176 -7.01 -0.21 7.00
N GLN A 177 -6.96 -1.40 6.42
CA GLN A 177 -7.50 -2.62 7.02
C GLN A 177 -6.81 -2.94 8.34
N TYR A 178 -5.48 -2.93 8.38
CA TYR A 178 -4.70 -3.18 9.59
C TYR A 178 -5.06 -2.17 10.69
N SER A 179 -5.06 -0.89 10.35
CA SER A 179 -5.39 0.22 11.25
C SER A 179 -6.81 0.09 11.82
N MET A 180 -7.81 -0.21 10.99
CA MET A 180 -9.19 -0.43 11.42
C MET A 180 -9.31 -1.59 12.40
N GLN A 181 -8.69 -2.73 12.10
CA GLN A 181 -8.72 -3.90 12.98
C GLN A 181 -8.05 -3.60 14.32
N HIS A 182 -6.89 -2.94 14.30
CA HIS A 182 -6.15 -2.57 15.50
C HIS A 182 -6.92 -1.58 16.38
N GLN A 183 -7.46 -0.51 15.79
CA GLN A 183 -8.27 0.48 16.50
C GLN A 183 -9.54 -0.15 17.09
N THR A 184 -10.20 -1.04 16.33
CA THR A 184 -11.36 -1.79 16.81
C THR A 184 -11.03 -2.66 18.02
N LYS A 185 -9.88 -3.35 18.02
CA LYS A 185 -9.41 -4.14 19.17
C LYS A 185 -9.19 -3.26 20.39
N GLN A 186 -8.51 -2.13 20.23
CA GLN A 186 -8.25 -1.18 21.32
C GLN A 186 -9.55 -0.60 21.90
N MET A 187 -10.52 -0.21 21.05
CA MET A 187 -11.82 0.27 21.50
C MET A 187 -12.59 -0.80 22.29
N LYS A 188 -12.58 -2.06 21.82
CA LYS A 188 -13.18 -3.19 22.55
C LYS A 188 -12.52 -3.42 23.91
N GLN A 189 -11.20 -3.25 24.03
CA GLN A 189 -10.51 -3.38 25.32
C GLN A 189 -10.89 -2.27 26.31
N ILE A 190 -11.08 -1.04 25.81
CA ILE A 190 -11.53 0.09 26.62
C ILE A 190 -12.93 -0.16 27.18
N LEU A 191 -13.84 -0.71 26.37
CA LEU A 191 -15.23 -0.99 26.76
C LEU A 191 -15.39 -2.19 27.71
N LYS A 192 -14.42 -3.10 27.75
CA LYS A 192 -14.44 -4.28 28.62
C LYS A 192 -13.94 -4.01 30.04
N LYS A 193 -13.50 -2.78 30.33
CA LYS A 193 -13.16 -2.31 31.68
C LYS A 193 -14.31 -1.47 32.22
#